data_AF-A0AAD2GAJ9-F1
#
_entry.id   AF-A0AAD2GAJ9-F1
#
_cell.length_a   1.000
_cell.length_b   1.000
_cell.length_c   1.000
_cell.angle_alpha   90.00
_cell.angle_beta   90.00
_cell.angle_gamma   90.00
#
_symmetry.space_group_name_H-M   'P 1'
#
loop_
_entity.id
_entity.type
_entity.pdbx_description
1 polymer ?
#
loop_
_entity_poly.entity_id
_entity_poly.type
_entity_poly.pdbx_seq_one_letter_code
_entity_poly.pdbx_strand_id
1 'polypeptide(L)'
;MGRSSSGGGRGLVTPQKVKSNPSLTVVKHLFSTKGEKDGKARSLYEDAKERVIDYIQALGMKCSEDMVKSICNGKSIDFNAIAPRLNAPTQTEAVARETEMAQNKILYSAKLDKTIRRSAYFETNKRTVKSNVMLKFVTKAMDIKLQGEANFTTTLEDPIKLLKHIEQFMKKSADAEYDFLDFWEANQKCFAMKQGTNKNLMHFKEQFLRHAEVLQDLHGVAWF
;
A
#
# COMPACT_ATOMS: atom_id res chain seq x y z
N MET A 1 -6.38 79.22 -3.28
CA MET A 1 -6.51 78.00 -4.10
C MET A 1 -5.83 76.86 -3.36
N GLY A 2 -6.57 75.77 -3.16
CA GLY A 2 -6.31 74.80 -2.10
C GLY A 2 -5.40 73.63 -2.49
N ARG A 3 -4.76 73.12 -1.42
CA ARG A 3 -4.29 71.76 -1.13
C ARG A 3 -3.01 71.23 -1.80
N SER A 4 -1.98 71.23 -0.95
CA SER A 4 -0.85 70.29 -0.87
C SER A 4 -1.29 68.82 -0.77
N SER A 5 -0.57 67.93 -1.49
CA SER A 5 -0.08 66.61 -1.01
C SER A 5 0.84 66.02 -2.10
N SER A 6 2.16 65.98 -1.90
CA SER A 6 2.94 64.88 -1.31
C SER A 6 2.86 63.57 -2.11
N GLY A 7 3.78 63.42 -3.06
CA GLY A 7 4.04 62.17 -3.78
C GLY A 7 4.81 61.19 -2.88
N GLY A 8 4.07 60.36 -2.15
CA GLY A 8 4.59 59.19 -1.45
C GLY A 8 4.47 57.95 -2.32
N GLY A 9 5.59 57.31 -2.63
CA GLY A 9 5.59 56.04 -3.35
C GLY A 9 4.96 54.89 -2.56
N ARG A 10 4.56 53.83 -3.26
CA ARG A 10 4.54 52.42 -2.80
C ARG A 10 3.97 51.49 -3.87
N GLY A 11 4.66 50.37 -4.06
CA GLY A 11 4.01 49.10 -4.40
C GLY A 11 4.18 48.59 -5.83
N LEU A 12 5.39 48.12 -6.17
CA LEU A 12 5.54 47.13 -7.24
C LEU A 12 4.82 45.85 -6.77
N VAL A 13 3.64 45.55 -7.32
CA VAL A 13 3.00 44.25 -7.12
C VAL A 13 3.75 43.24 -7.98
N THR A 14 4.64 42.47 -7.34
CA THR A 14 5.19 41.26 -7.96
C THR A 14 4.04 40.31 -8.28
N PRO A 15 3.93 39.78 -9.52
CA PRO A 15 2.92 38.79 -9.84
C PRO A 15 3.18 37.55 -8.98
N GLN A 16 2.18 37.22 -8.15
CA GLN A 16 2.16 35.98 -7.39
C GLN A 16 2.27 34.84 -8.39
N LYS A 17 3.38 34.10 -8.36
CA LYS A 17 3.52 32.84 -9.11
C LYS A 17 2.40 31.92 -8.65
N VAL A 18 1.36 31.79 -9.47
CA VAL A 18 0.44 30.66 -9.41
C VAL A 18 1.32 29.42 -9.50
N LYS A 19 1.30 28.59 -8.44
CA LYS A 19 2.00 27.30 -8.45
C LYS A 19 1.40 26.48 -9.58
N SER A 20 2.13 26.38 -10.69
CA SER A 20 1.81 25.46 -11.76
C SER A 20 1.68 24.07 -11.16
N ASN A 21 0.61 23.34 -11.54
CA ASN A 21 0.49 21.92 -11.26
C ASN A 21 1.82 21.23 -11.63
N PRO A 22 2.30 20.29 -10.80
CA PRO A 22 3.59 19.65 -11.05
C PRO A 22 3.57 19.05 -12.46
N SER A 23 4.53 19.45 -13.30
CA SER A 23 4.64 18.96 -14.66
C SER A 23 4.86 17.45 -14.65
N LEU A 24 4.50 16.80 -15.76
CA LEU A 24 4.65 15.36 -16.04
C LEU A 24 6.00 14.75 -15.60
N THR A 25 7.03 15.57 -15.43
CA THR A 25 8.36 15.21 -14.92
C THR A 25 8.30 14.65 -13.49
N VAL A 26 7.43 15.15 -12.61
CA VAL A 26 7.30 14.67 -11.22
C VAL A 26 6.64 13.28 -11.18
N VAL A 27 5.72 13.00 -12.10
CA VAL A 27 5.07 11.68 -12.23
C VAL A 27 6.00 10.69 -12.95
N LYS A 28 6.81 11.13 -13.92
CA LYS A 28 7.88 10.31 -14.51
C LYS A 28 8.95 9.89 -13.50
N HIS A 29 9.25 10.72 -12.49
CA HIS A 29 10.16 10.34 -11.40
C HIS A 29 9.53 9.38 -10.37
N LEU A 30 8.20 9.26 -10.32
CA LEU A 30 7.51 8.26 -9.49
C LEU A 30 7.56 6.85 -10.11
N PHE A 31 7.86 6.74 -11.41
CA PHE A 31 7.82 5.48 -12.17
C PHE A 31 9.02 5.29 -13.14
N SER A 32 10.16 5.93 -12.89
CA SER A 32 11.39 5.70 -13.68
C SER A 32 11.94 4.29 -13.44
N THR A 33 12.25 3.57 -14.51
CA THR A 33 12.61 2.12 -14.52
C THR A 33 13.94 1.80 -13.84
N LYS A 34 14.71 2.79 -13.41
CA LYS A 34 15.91 2.63 -12.58
C LYS A 34 15.99 3.72 -11.52
N GLY A 35 15.62 3.36 -10.28
CA GLY A 35 16.07 4.09 -9.10
C GLY A 35 17.46 3.60 -8.72
N GLU A 36 18.45 4.49 -8.67
CA GLU A 36 19.78 4.18 -8.17
C GLU A 36 19.89 4.72 -6.74
N LYS A 37 19.90 3.82 -5.75
CA LYS A 37 20.21 4.13 -4.35
C LYS A 37 21.48 3.35 -4.02
N ASP A 38 22.52 4.04 -3.57
CA ASP A 38 23.82 3.45 -3.21
C ASP A 38 24.50 2.65 -4.34
N GLY A 39 24.35 3.09 -5.60
CA GLY A 39 25.03 2.48 -6.76
C GLY A 39 24.50 1.10 -7.19
N LYS A 40 23.35 0.67 -6.66
CA LYS A 40 22.68 -0.58 -7.05
C LYS A 40 21.35 -0.27 -7.73
N ALA A 41 21.09 -0.93 -8.86
CA ALA A 41 19.79 -0.88 -9.52
C ALA A 41 18.72 -1.42 -8.57
N ARG A 42 17.80 -0.56 -8.14
CA ARG A 42 16.69 -0.92 -7.27
C ARG A 42 15.40 -0.97 -8.08
N SER A 43 14.60 -2.01 -7.84
CA SER A 43 13.31 -2.14 -8.52
C SER A 43 12.30 -1.13 -7.96
N LEU A 44 11.41 -0.63 -8.82
CA LEU A 44 10.29 0.23 -8.44
C LEU A 44 9.45 -0.35 -7.30
N TYR A 45 9.35 -1.68 -7.26
CA TYR A 45 8.65 -2.39 -6.21
C TYR A 45 9.36 -2.28 -4.86
N GLU A 46 10.69 -2.40 -4.81
CA GLU A 46 11.44 -2.29 -3.54
C GLU A 46 11.34 -0.88 -2.94
N ASP A 47 11.25 0.15 -3.77
CA ASP A 47 11.00 1.52 -3.30
C ASP A 47 9.56 1.70 -2.81
N ALA A 48 8.58 1.15 -3.52
CA ALA A 48 7.18 1.16 -3.07
C ALA A 48 7.02 0.41 -1.73
N LYS A 49 7.70 -0.73 -1.58
CA LYS A 49 7.72 -1.54 -0.36
C LYS A 49 8.33 -0.78 0.83
N GLU A 50 9.43 -0.06 0.63
CA GLU A 50 10.04 0.78 1.68
C GLU A 50 9.07 1.91 2.09
N ARG A 51 8.43 2.58 1.14
CA ARG A 51 7.42 3.61 1.45
C ARG A 51 6.22 3.07 2.23
N VAL A 52 5.79 1.84 1.95
CA VAL A 52 4.74 1.17 2.74
C VAL A 52 5.21 0.93 4.17
N ILE A 53 6.45 0.49 4.37
CA ILE A 53 7.05 0.27 5.69
C ILE A 53 7.14 1.58 6.48
N ASP A 54 7.68 2.63 5.87
CA ASP A 54 7.80 3.96 6.50
C ASP A 54 6.43 4.49 6.93
N TYR A 55 5.42 4.30 6.06
CA TYR A 55 4.05 4.71 6.37
C TYR A 55 3.46 3.92 7.55
N ILE A 56 3.67 2.61 7.60
CA ILE A 56 3.23 1.74 8.70
C ILE A 56 3.85 2.19 10.03
N GLN A 57 5.13 2.54 10.03
CA GLN A 57 5.84 3.03 11.20
C GLN A 57 5.31 4.41 11.63
N ALA A 58 5.04 5.30 10.68
CA ALA A 58 4.48 6.63 10.94
C ALA A 58 3.05 6.60 11.52
N LEU A 59 2.26 5.57 11.22
CA LEU A 59 0.89 5.43 11.74
C LEU A 59 0.82 5.15 13.25
N GLY A 60 1.93 4.79 13.91
CA GLY A 60 1.95 4.55 15.35
C GLY A 60 1.06 3.39 15.81
N MET A 61 0.84 2.38 14.95
CA MET A 61 0.02 1.21 15.30
C MET A 61 0.69 0.36 16.38
N LYS A 62 -0.11 -0.23 17.27
CA LYS A 62 0.39 -1.16 18.29
C LYS A 62 0.98 -2.41 17.63
N CYS A 63 2.17 -2.81 18.09
CA CYS A 63 2.91 -3.97 17.55
C CYS A 63 3.10 -3.88 16.01
N SER A 64 3.31 -2.67 15.48
CA SER A 64 3.54 -2.45 14.04
C SER A 64 4.79 -3.15 13.54
N GLU A 65 5.77 -3.42 14.43
CA GLU A 65 7.02 -4.09 14.13
C GLU A 65 6.81 -5.50 13.56
N ASP A 66 5.75 -6.18 14.00
CA ASP A 66 5.40 -7.52 13.50
C ASP A 66 4.92 -7.45 12.05
N MET A 67 4.15 -6.42 11.73
CA MET A 67 3.70 -6.17 10.36
C MET A 67 4.89 -5.81 9.46
N VAL A 68 5.77 -4.92 9.93
CA VAL A 68 6.99 -4.55 9.20
C VAL A 68 7.86 -5.79 8.93
N LYS A 69 8.11 -6.62 9.95
CA LYS A 69 8.87 -7.87 9.79
C LYS A 69 8.21 -8.81 8.79
N SER A 70 6.89 -8.91 8.82
CA SER A 70 6.15 -9.78 7.91
C SER A 70 6.24 -9.30 6.45
N ILE A 71 6.21 -7.98 6.23
CA ILE A 71 6.39 -7.37 4.90
C ILE A 71 7.83 -7.53 4.40
N CYS A 72 8.82 -7.29 5.26
CA CYS A 72 10.23 -7.48 4.91
C CYS A 72 10.50 -8.92 4.46
N ASN A 73 10.03 -9.90 5.24
CA ASN A 73 10.22 -11.33 4.99
C ASN A 73 9.27 -11.90 3.92
N GLY A 74 8.26 -11.15 3.50
CA GLY A 74 7.23 -11.61 2.56
C GLY A 74 6.40 -12.81 3.08
N LYS A 75 6.29 -12.97 4.40
CA LYS A 75 5.59 -14.08 5.05
C LYS A 75 4.88 -13.61 6.32
N SER A 76 3.62 -14.01 6.49
CA SER A 76 2.84 -13.76 7.71
C SER A 76 3.48 -14.51 8.89
N ILE A 77 3.55 -13.85 10.04
CA ILE A 77 3.99 -14.48 11.30
C ILE A 77 2.96 -15.51 11.76
N ASP A 78 3.42 -16.72 12.06
CA ASP A 78 2.60 -17.74 12.73
C ASP A 78 2.75 -17.59 14.26
N PHE A 79 1.71 -17.06 14.90
CA PHE A 79 1.68 -16.88 16.35
C PHE A 79 1.55 -18.19 17.12
N ASN A 80 1.05 -19.27 16.50
CA ASN A 80 0.97 -20.57 17.15
C ASN A 80 2.36 -21.18 17.30
N ALA A 81 3.24 -20.99 16.30
CA ALA A 81 4.63 -21.42 16.37
C ALA A 81 5.44 -20.67 17.45
N ILE A 82 5.03 -19.43 17.79
CA ILE A 82 5.71 -18.57 18.77
C ILE A 82 5.02 -18.64 20.16
N ALA A 83 3.93 -19.41 20.27
CA ALA A 83 3.20 -19.54 21.52
C ALA A 83 4.12 -20.06 22.63
N PRO A 84 4.08 -19.44 23.84
CA PRO A 84 4.90 -19.90 24.95
C PRO A 84 4.52 -21.33 25.32
N ARG A 85 5.46 -22.09 25.88
CA ARG A 85 5.23 -23.41 26.46
C ARG A 85 5.43 -23.33 27.97
N LEU A 86 4.70 -24.14 28.72
CA LEU A 86 4.89 -24.24 30.16
C LEU A 86 6.20 -24.97 30.42
N ASN A 87 7.10 -24.34 31.19
CA ASN A 87 8.36 -24.94 31.56
C ASN A 87 8.14 -26.05 32.58
N ALA A 88 8.82 -27.18 32.39
CA ALA A 88 8.91 -28.22 33.41
C ALA A 88 9.71 -27.67 34.61
N PRO A 89 9.33 -28.01 35.85
CA PRO A 89 10.11 -27.64 37.02
C PRO A 89 11.47 -28.35 37.00
N THR A 90 12.49 -27.63 37.43
CA THR A 90 13.87 -28.14 37.52
C THR A 90 14.18 -28.66 38.92
N GLN A 91 13.46 -28.17 39.94
CA GLN A 91 13.70 -28.52 41.33
C GLN A 91 13.29 -29.96 41.68
N THR A 92 14.11 -30.60 42.51
CA THR A 92 13.89 -31.99 42.96
C THR A 92 13.10 -32.04 44.27
N GLU A 93 13.34 -31.09 45.18
CA GLU A 93 12.64 -30.97 46.45
C GLU A 93 11.18 -30.58 46.27
N ALA A 94 10.25 -31.24 46.99
CA ALA A 94 8.81 -31.12 46.76
C ALA A 94 8.29 -29.67 46.95
N VAL A 95 8.69 -28.99 48.02
CA VAL A 95 8.24 -27.62 48.32
C VAL A 95 8.82 -26.60 47.33
N ALA A 96 10.11 -26.74 46.99
CA ALA A 96 10.76 -25.89 45.98
C ALA A 96 10.17 -26.12 44.58
N ARG A 97 9.80 -27.37 44.25
CA ARG A 97 9.12 -27.72 43.00
C ARG A 97 7.74 -27.11 42.90
N GLU A 98 6.92 -27.16 43.94
CA GLU A 98 5.57 -26.58 43.93
C GLU A 98 5.60 -25.06 43.74
N THR A 99 6.52 -24.38 44.44
CA THR A 99 6.72 -22.93 44.29
C THR A 99 7.21 -22.56 42.88
N GLU A 100 8.18 -23.30 42.32
CA GLU A 100 8.65 -23.11 40.94
C GLU A 100 7.53 -23.36 39.93
N MET A 101 6.72 -24.41 40.11
CA MET A 101 5.56 -24.68 39.24
C MET A 101 4.53 -23.56 39.30
N ALA A 102 4.25 -23.01 40.48
CA ALA A 102 3.34 -21.87 40.63
C ALA A 102 3.88 -20.63 39.88
N GLN A 103 5.16 -20.32 40.04
CA GLN A 103 5.82 -19.23 39.31
C GLN A 103 5.79 -19.45 37.80
N ASN A 104 6.10 -20.66 37.33
CA ASN A 104 6.07 -21.02 35.91
C ASN A 104 4.67 -20.89 35.32
N LYS A 105 3.61 -21.25 36.06
CA LYS A 105 2.21 -21.05 35.64
C LYS A 105 1.86 -19.58 35.47
N ILE A 106 2.26 -18.73 36.42
CA ILE A 106 2.01 -17.27 36.36
C ILE A 106 2.77 -16.63 35.19
N LEU A 107 4.04 -16.99 34.99
CA LEU A 107 4.82 -16.48 33.87
C LEU A 107 4.28 -16.97 32.52
N TYR A 108 3.83 -18.21 32.47
CA TYR A 108 3.21 -18.79 31.28
C TYR A 108 1.92 -18.05 30.91
N SER A 109 1.00 -17.83 31.87
CA SER A 109 -0.26 -17.12 31.61
C SER A 109 -0.01 -15.69 31.11
N ALA A 110 0.90 -14.95 31.76
CA ALA A 110 1.26 -13.59 31.33
C ALA A 110 1.85 -13.55 29.91
N LYS A 111 2.72 -14.51 29.56
CA LYS A 111 3.28 -14.63 28.21
C LYS A 111 2.22 -15.03 27.18
N LEU A 112 1.29 -15.91 27.56
CA LEU A 112 0.21 -16.36 26.69
C LEU A 112 -0.73 -15.19 26.37
N ASP A 113 -1.16 -14.45 27.39
CA ASP A 113 -1.99 -13.25 27.24
C ASP A 113 -1.34 -12.21 26.33
N LYS A 114 -0.03 -11.96 26.51
CA LYS A 114 0.73 -11.06 25.64
C LYS A 114 0.73 -11.55 24.19
N THR A 115 0.88 -12.85 23.97
CA THR A 115 0.91 -13.44 22.62
C THR A 115 -0.46 -13.36 21.94
N ILE A 116 -1.54 -13.63 22.68
CA ILE A 116 -2.92 -13.50 22.20
C ILE A 116 -3.25 -12.05 21.84
N ARG A 117 -2.83 -11.08 22.68
CA ARG A 117 -3.02 -9.66 22.36
C ARG A 117 -2.24 -9.25 21.11
N ARG A 118 -1.00 -9.72 20.99
CA ARG A 118 -0.13 -9.45 19.83
C ARG A 118 -0.72 -10.03 18.54
N SER A 119 -1.29 -11.24 18.57
CA SER A 119 -1.95 -11.82 17.40
C SER A 119 -3.22 -11.04 17.02
N ALA A 120 -4.02 -10.61 17.99
CA ALA A 120 -5.21 -9.78 17.74
C ALA A 120 -4.85 -8.41 17.12
N TYR A 121 -3.78 -7.77 17.60
CA TYR A 121 -3.26 -6.55 16.98
C TYR A 121 -2.74 -6.80 15.57
N PHE A 122 -2.06 -7.93 15.33
CA PHE A 122 -1.57 -8.27 14.00
C PHE A 122 -2.70 -8.42 12.97
N GLU A 123 -3.81 -9.08 13.32
CA GLU A 123 -4.98 -9.20 12.44
C GLU A 123 -5.64 -7.84 12.16
N THR A 124 -5.76 -6.99 13.18
CA THR A 124 -6.24 -5.61 12.98
C THR A 124 -5.32 -4.82 12.05
N ASN A 125 -4.01 -4.93 12.27
CA ASN A 125 -3.00 -4.25 11.45
C ASN A 125 -3.03 -4.75 10.00
N LYS A 126 -3.29 -6.03 9.74
CA LYS A 126 -3.41 -6.56 8.36
C LYS A 126 -4.45 -5.80 7.56
N ARG A 127 -5.64 -5.62 8.14
CA ARG A 127 -6.74 -4.90 7.50
C ARG A 127 -6.37 -3.44 7.23
N THR A 128 -5.79 -2.76 8.22
CA THR A 128 -5.35 -1.37 8.08
C THR A 128 -4.29 -1.21 6.99
N VAL A 129 -3.29 -2.10 6.97
CA VAL A 129 -2.23 -2.08 5.95
C VAL A 129 -2.80 -2.36 4.58
N LYS A 130 -3.66 -3.37 4.42
CA LYS A 130 -4.32 -3.66 3.14
C LYS A 130 -5.02 -2.41 2.60
N SER A 131 -5.88 -1.78 3.39
CA SER A 131 -6.62 -0.59 2.98
C SER A 131 -5.67 0.54 2.57
N ASN A 132 -4.59 0.75 3.32
CA ASN A 132 -3.61 1.78 2.99
C ASN A 132 -2.82 1.49 1.71
N VAL A 133 -2.44 0.23 1.50
CA VAL A 133 -1.78 -0.22 0.25
C VAL A 133 -2.70 0.06 -0.93
N MET A 134 -3.97 -0.37 -0.86
CA MET A 134 -4.96 -0.13 -1.92
C MET A 134 -5.20 1.36 -2.19
N LEU A 135 -5.27 2.19 -1.16
CA LEU A 135 -5.60 3.61 -1.32
C LEU A 135 -4.44 4.47 -1.83
N LYS A 136 -3.20 4.15 -1.44
CA LYS A 136 -2.05 5.05 -1.64
C LYS A 136 -1.04 4.54 -2.66
N PHE A 137 -0.97 3.22 -2.86
CA PHE A 137 0.10 2.59 -3.63
C PHE A 137 -0.41 1.84 -4.86
N VAL A 138 -1.70 1.52 -4.91
CA VAL A 138 -2.34 0.86 -6.05
C VAL A 138 -2.96 1.93 -6.96
N THR A 139 -2.57 1.93 -8.24
CA THR A 139 -3.19 2.79 -9.26
C THR A 139 -4.56 2.23 -9.68
N LYS A 140 -5.41 3.06 -10.31
CA LYS A 140 -6.71 2.59 -10.83
C LYS A 140 -6.58 1.42 -11.80
N ALA A 141 -5.56 1.45 -12.67
CA ALA A 141 -5.27 0.36 -13.60
C ALA A 141 -4.89 -0.94 -12.88
N MET A 142 -4.08 -0.85 -11.81
CA MET A 142 -3.75 -1.99 -10.96
C MET A 142 -4.99 -2.50 -10.22
N ASP A 143 -5.83 -1.62 -9.69
CA ASP A 143 -7.05 -1.98 -8.97
C ASP A 143 -8.03 -2.76 -9.86
N ILE A 144 -8.26 -2.30 -11.10
CA ILE A 144 -9.09 -3.02 -12.07
C ILE A 144 -8.52 -4.41 -12.39
N LYS A 145 -7.20 -4.51 -12.59
CA LYS A 145 -6.53 -5.79 -12.86
C LYS A 145 -6.63 -6.74 -11.66
N LEU A 146 -6.42 -6.23 -10.45
CA LEU A 146 -6.57 -7.00 -9.21
C LEU A 146 -8.03 -7.48 -9.04
N GLN A 147 -9.03 -6.61 -9.22
CA GLN A 147 -10.46 -6.95 -9.12
C GLN A 147 -10.90 -8.01 -10.14
N GLY A 148 -10.21 -8.07 -11.29
CA GLY A 148 -10.45 -9.10 -12.31
C GLY A 148 -9.88 -10.48 -11.96
N GLU A 149 -9.06 -10.61 -10.91
CA GLU A 149 -8.55 -11.90 -10.47
C GLU A 149 -9.63 -12.70 -9.72
N ALA A 150 -9.80 -13.98 -10.08
CA ALA A 150 -10.80 -14.87 -9.48
C ALA A 150 -10.71 -14.99 -7.95
N ASN A 151 -9.56 -14.67 -7.37
CA ASN A 151 -9.27 -14.80 -5.94
C ASN A 151 -9.19 -13.46 -5.20
N PHE A 152 -9.67 -12.36 -5.79
CA PHE A 152 -9.50 -11.01 -5.24
C PHE A 152 -10.07 -10.84 -3.83
N THR A 153 -11.27 -11.36 -3.59
CA THR A 153 -12.00 -11.19 -2.32
C THR A 153 -11.40 -11.99 -1.16
N THR A 154 -10.87 -13.18 -1.42
CA THR A 154 -10.41 -14.12 -0.37
C THR A 154 -8.89 -14.13 -0.18
N THR A 155 -8.13 -14.02 -1.27
CA THR A 155 -6.66 -14.18 -1.21
C THR A 155 -5.95 -12.86 -0.95
N LEU A 156 -6.52 -11.73 -1.40
CA LEU A 156 -5.97 -10.39 -1.18
C LEU A 156 -6.50 -9.74 0.11
N GLU A 157 -7.07 -10.51 1.04
CA GLU A 157 -7.29 -10.04 2.41
C GLU A 157 -5.98 -9.89 3.17
N ASP A 158 -5.00 -10.75 2.89
CA ASP A 158 -3.65 -10.65 3.47
C ASP A 158 -2.82 -9.58 2.70
N PRO A 159 -2.39 -8.48 3.36
CA PRO A 159 -1.58 -7.45 2.72
C PRO A 159 -0.26 -7.97 2.16
N ILE A 160 0.28 -9.07 2.68
CA ILE A 160 1.53 -9.66 2.18
C ILE A 160 1.30 -10.32 0.83
N LYS A 161 0.17 -11.01 0.66
CA LYS A 161 -0.21 -11.60 -0.63
C LYS A 161 -0.51 -10.49 -1.63
N LEU A 162 -1.22 -9.45 -1.21
CA LEU A 162 -1.45 -8.26 -2.04
C LEU A 162 -0.14 -7.65 -2.54
N LEU A 163 0.84 -7.44 -1.65
CA LEU A 163 2.14 -6.90 -2.03
C LEU A 163 2.89 -7.82 -3.01
N LYS A 164 2.76 -9.14 -2.93
CA LYS A 164 3.34 -10.08 -3.92
C LYS A 164 2.66 -9.99 -5.29
N HIS A 165 1.35 -9.80 -5.33
CA HIS A 165 0.64 -9.57 -6.59
C HIS A 165 1.05 -8.24 -7.23
N ILE A 166 1.17 -7.18 -6.42
CA ILE A 166 1.69 -5.88 -6.86
C ILE A 166 3.12 -6.04 -7.39
N GLU A 167 3.97 -6.81 -6.71
CA GLU A 167 5.33 -7.12 -7.19
C GLU A 167 5.32 -7.76 -8.58
N GLN A 168 4.49 -8.79 -8.77
CA GLN A 168 4.37 -9.46 -10.06
C GLN A 168 3.85 -8.52 -11.15
N PHE A 169 2.89 -7.65 -10.81
CA PHE A 169 2.37 -6.66 -11.74
C PHE A 169 3.45 -5.65 -12.14
N MET A 170 4.18 -5.09 -11.17
CA MET A 170 5.24 -4.12 -11.40
C MET A 170 6.43 -4.71 -12.14
N LYS A 171 6.78 -5.98 -11.89
CA LYS A 171 7.81 -6.69 -12.65
C LYS A 171 7.36 -6.98 -14.08
N LYS A 172 6.12 -7.45 -14.28
CA LYS A 172 5.56 -7.66 -15.63
C LYS A 172 5.51 -6.37 -16.43
N SER A 173 5.15 -5.23 -15.82
CA SER A 173 5.17 -3.93 -16.50
C SER A 173 6.57 -3.35 -16.72
N ALA A 174 7.54 -3.68 -15.86
CA ALA A 174 8.92 -3.24 -16.03
C ALA A 174 9.68 -4.09 -17.07
N ASP A 175 9.37 -5.39 -17.16
CA ASP A 175 9.90 -6.30 -18.19
C ASP A 175 9.16 -6.14 -19.53
N ALA A 176 7.91 -5.63 -19.50
CA ALA A 176 7.16 -5.21 -20.67
C ALA A 176 7.39 -3.71 -20.95
N GLU A 177 8.59 -3.34 -21.40
CA GLU A 177 8.76 -2.13 -22.21
C GLU A 177 7.95 -2.30 -23.51
N TYR A 178 6.63 -2.14 -23.43
CA TYR A 178 5.75 -1.89 -24.55
C TYR A 178 4.58 -1.04 -24.05
N ASP A 179 4.88 0.22 -23.75
CA ASP A 179 3.89 1.29 -23.55
C ASP A 179 2.81 1.25 -24.65
N PHE A 180 3.17 0.83 -25.87
CA PHE A 180 2.26 0.66 -26.99
C PHE A 180 1.31 -0.56 -26.87
N LEU A 181 1.72 -1.67 -26.27
CA LEU A 181 0.84 -2.85 -26.11
C LEU A 181 -0.18 -2.61 -24.99
N ASP A 182 0.24 -2.07 -23.85
CA ASP A 182 -0.70 -1.70 -22.78
C ASP A 182 -1.69 -0.63 -23.27
N PHE A 183 -1.21 0.33 -24.07
CA PHE A 183 -2.04 1.30 -24.78
C PHE A 183 -3.03 0.65 -25.74
N TRP A 184 -2.56 -0.26 -26.59
CA TRP A 184 -3.39 -0.95 -27.58
C TRP A 184 -4.45 -1.83 -26.90
N GLU A 185 -4.08 -2.57 -25.86
CA GLU A 185 -5.01 -3.40 -25.09
C GLU A 185 -6.07 -2.57 -24.37
N ALA A 186 -5.68 -1.44 -23.78
CA ALA A 186 -6.62 -0.52 -23.14
C ALA A 186 -7.62 0.05 -24.16
N ASN A 187 -7.14 0.44 -25.35
CA ASN A 187 -7.98 0.91 -26.46
C ASN A 187 -8.94 -0.20 -26.93
N GLN A 188 -8.44 -1.40 -27.19
CA GLN A 188 -9.26 -2.54 -27.59
C GLN A 188 -10.34 -2.88 -26.57
N LYS A 189 -10.02 -2.88 -25.27
CA LYS A 189 -11.01 -3.12 -24.20
C LYS A 189 -12.09 -2.04 -24.16
N CYS A 190 -11.71 -0.76 -24.27
CA CYS A 190 -12.67 0.35 -24.32
C CYS A 190 -13.59 0.28 -25.54
N PHE A 191 -13.05 0.00 -26.73
CA PHE A 191 -13.85 -0.07 -27.96
C PHE A 191 -14.66 -1.37 -28.09
N ALA A 192 -14.22 -2.47 -27.48
CA ALA A 192 -14.94 -3.73 -27.45
C ALA A 192 -16.06 -3.78 -26.39
N MET A 193 -16.12 -2.80 -25.49
CA MET A 193 -17.17 -2.74 -24.47
C MET A 193 -18.54 -2.57 -25.12
N LYS A 194 -19.43 -3.53 -24.83
CA LYS A 194 -20.84 -3.49 -25.21
C LYS A 194 -21.70 -3.69 -23.97
N GLN A 195 -22.82 -2.98 -23.91
CA GLN A 195 -23.82 -3.26 -22.89
C GLN A 195 -24.39 -4.67 -23.15
N GLY A 196 -24.23 -5.58 -22.18
CA GLY A 196 -24.82 -6.91 -22.27
C GLY A 196 -26.34 -6.84 -22.10
N THR A 197 -27.07 -7.77 -22.70
CA THR A 197 -28.55 -7.84 -22.70
C THR A 197 -29.18 -7.87 -21.30
N ASN A 198 -28.44 -8.30 -20.27
CA ASN A 198 -28.89 -8.38 -18.87
C ASN A 198 -28.20 -7.38 -17.92
N LYS A 199 -27.45 -6.38 -18.42
CA LYS A 199 -26.72 -5.43 -17.55
C LYS A 199 -27.45 -4.10 -17.40
N ASN A 200 -27.57 -3.64 -16.15
CA ASN A 200 -28.06 -2.30 -15.80
C ASN A 200 -27.20 -1.22 -16.48
N LEU A 201 -27.85 -0.25 -17.12
CA LEU A 201 -27.21 0.87 -17.83
C LEU A 201 -26.25 1.66 -16.93
N MET A 202 -26.59 1.85 -15.65
CA MET A 202 -25.75 2.59 -14.71
C MET A 202 -24.42 1.88 -14.46
N HIS A 203 -24.44 0.57 -14.25
CA HIS A 203 -23.22 -0.22 -14.07
C HIS A 203 -22.36 -0.27 -15.34
N PHE A 204 -22.98 -0.31 -16.51
CA PHE A 204 -22.24 -0.19 -17.78
C PHE A 204 -21.55 1.17 -17.90
N LYS A 205 -22.27 2.26 -17.58
CA LYS A 205 -21.71 3.62 -17.60
C LYS A 205 -20.54 3.77 -16.63
N GLU A 206 -20.67 3.26 -15.41
CA GLU A 206 -19.57 3.26 -14.43
C GLU A 206 -18.35 2.48 -14.92
N GLN A 207 -18.57 1.30 -15.50
CA GLN A 207 -17.50 0.49 -16.06
C GLN A 207 -16.81 1.20 -17.24
N PHE A 208 -17.58 1.85 -18.12
CA PHE A 208 -17.06 2.59 -19.27
C PHE A 208 -16.21 3.78 -18.84
N LEU A 209 -16.71 4.58 -17.90
CA LEU A 209 -15.99 5.73 -17.36
C LEU A 209 -14.68 5.30 -16.70
N ARG A 210 -14.66 4.19 -15.95
CA ARG A 210 -13.42 3.67 -15.37
C ARG A 210 -12.38 3.29 -16.43
N HIS A 211 -12.80 2.67 -17.54
CA HIS A 211 -11.88 2.33 -18.62
C HIS A 211 -11.43 3.56 -19.42
N ALA A 212 -12.32 4.55 -19.61
CA ALA A 212 -11.99 5.82 -20.24
C ALA A 212 -10.97 6.65 -19.42
N GLU A 213 -11.10 6.67 -18.09
CA GLU A 213 -10.13 7.30 -17.20
C GLU A 213 -8.75 6.64 -17.30
N VAL A 214 -8.68 5.30 -17.44
CA VAL A 214 -7.41 4.59 -17.65
C VAL A 214 -6.76 4.98 -18.97
N LEU A 215 -7.55 5.14 -20.05
CA LEU A 215 -7.05 5.67 -21.30
C LEU A 215 -6.54 7.09 -21.12
N GLN A 216 -7.28 7.96 -20.44
CA GLN A 216 -6.85 9.34 -20.18
C GLN A 216 -5.50 9.39 -19.43
N ASP A 217 -5.32 8.53 -18.43
CA ASP A 217 -4.07 8.41 -17.67
C ASP A 217 -2.90 7.94 -18.57
N LEU A 218 -3.15 7.04 -19.52
CA LEU A 218 -2.15 6.55 -20.49
C LEU A 218 -1.85 7.55 -21.63
N HIS A 219 -2.85 8.31 -22.09
CA HIS A 219 -2.74 9.29 -23.17
C HIS A 219 -2.08 10.62 -22.72
N GLY A 220 -2.00 10.89 -21.41
CA GLY A 220 -1.35 12.08 -20.86
C GLY A 220 -2.04 13.42 -21.15
N VAL A 221 -3.18 13.40 -21.85
CA VAL A 221 -4.02 14.56 -22.19
C VAL A 221 -5.48 14.13 -22.13
N ALA A 222 -6.33 14.98 -21.57
CA ALA A 222 -7.78 14.83 -21.64
C ALA A 222 -8.22 14.78 -23.11
N TRP A 223 -8.59 13.59 -23.58
CA TRP A 223 -9.43 13.46 -24.74
C TRP A 223 -10.86 13.58 -24.26
N PHE A 224 -11.46 14.74 -24.57
CA PHE A 224 -12.85 15.20 -24.53
C PHE A 224 -12.92 16.61 -23.93
#